data_AF-A0A7D5M987-F1
#
_entry.id   AF-A0A7D5M987-F1
#
_cell.length_a   1.000
_cell.length_b   1.000
_cell.length_c   1.000
_cell.angle_alpha   90.00
_cell.angle_beta   90.00
_cell.angle_gamma   90.00
#
_symmetry.space_group_name_H-M   'P 1'
#
loop_
_entity.id
_entity.type
_entity.pdbx_description
1 polymer ?
#
loop_
_entity_poly.entity_id
_entity_poly.type
_entity_poly.pdbx_seq_one_letter_code
_entity_poly.pdbx_strand_id
1 'polypeptide(L)'
;MNAQFIDRTIRKWKTRLFIKKPVFWTTDFKIWKQLGGIKIRFNSKQVWGSIHTPQNIVFINLKKNGTQEELEDTIIHELIHAKYPKLSEKKLKEKIVRITKIKYAD
;
A
#
# COMPACT_ATOMS: atom_id res chain seq x y z
N MET A 1 -10.02 -12.56 9.26
CA MET A 1 -10.83 -11.62 8.47
C MET A 1 -9.99 -10.66 7.60
N ASN A 2 -8.94 -10.01 8.13
CA ASN A 2 -8.22 -8.99 7.35
C ASN A 2 -7.29 -9.54 6.25
N ALA A 3 -6.65 -10.71 6.46
CA ALA A 3 -5.70 -11.26 5.48
C ALA A 3 -6.33 -11.58 4.11
N GLN A 4 -7.46 -12.29 4.09
CA GLN A 4 -8.18 -12.61 2.84
C GLN A 4 -8.71 -11.36 2.14
N PHE A 5 -9.08 -10.32 2.89
CA PHE A 5 -9.46 -9.04 2.31
C PHE A 5 -8.24 -8.37 1.66
N ILE A 6 -7.12 -8.26 2.38
CA ILE A 6 -5.87 -7.68 1.87
C ILE A 6 -5.43 -8.40 0.59
N ASP A 7 -5.41 -9.74 0.57
CA ASP A 7 -5.02 -10.51 -0.61
C ASP A 7 -5.92 -10.25 -1.81
N ARG A 8 -7.25 -10.26 -1.62
CA ARG A 8 -8.21 -9.97 -2.70
C ARG A 8 -8.05 -8.55 -3.21
N THR A 9 -7.89 -7.58 -2.32
CA THR A 9 -7.73 -6.16 -2.65
C THR A 9 -6.42 -5.90 -3.40
N ILE A 10 -5.30 -6.48 -2.94
CA ILE A 10 -4.02 -6.38 -3.65
C ILE A 10 -4.14 -6.99 -5.06
N ARG A 11 -4.75 -8.18 -5.20
CA ARG A 11 -4.93 -8.81 -6.53
C ARG A 11 -5.79 -7.94 -7.45
N LYS A 12 -6.96 -7.48 -6.99
CA LYS A 12 -7.87 -6.59 -7.72
C LYS A 12 -7.12 -5.37 -8.26
N TRP A 13 -6.41 -4.66 -7.39
CA TRP A 13 -5.75 -3.41 -7.74
C TRP A 13 -4.46 -3.59 -8.51
N LYS A 14 -3.71 -4.67 -8.29
CA LYS A 14 -2.58 -5.01 -9.17
C LYS A 14 -3.02 -5.16 -10.61
N THR A 15 -4.16 -5.83 -10.85
CA THR A 15 -4.75 -5.99 -12.18
C THR A 15 -5.16 -4.63 -12.75
N ARG A 16 -5.98 -3.85 -12.02
CA ARG A 16 -6.44 -2.52 -12.47
C ARG A 16 -5.29 -1.53 -12.71
N LEU A 17 -4.20 -1.65 -11.95
CA LEU A 17 -3.01 -0.81 -12.06
C LEU A 17 -1.93 -1.41 -12.96
N PHE A 18 -2.14 -2.56 -13.59
CA PHE A 18 -1.17 -3.22 -14.46
C PHE A 18 0.21 -3.46 -13.79
N ILE A 19 0.22 -3.79 -12.50
CA ILE A 19 1.44 -4.09 -11.73
C ILE A 19 1.81 -5.57 -11.93
N LYS A 20 2.76 -5.84 -12.84
CA LYS A 20 3.19 -7.21 -13.18
C LYS A 20 4.11 -7.86 -12.14
N LYS A 21 4.87 -7.05 -11.41
CA LYS A 21 5.81 -7.55 -10.40
C LYS A 21 5.09 -8.19 -9.20
N PRO A 22 5.73 -9.15 -8.50
CA PRO A 22 5.24 -9.65 -7.22
C PRO A 22 5.05 -8.49 -6.24
N VAL A 23 4.00 -8.59 -5.42
CA VAL A 23 3.79 -7.69 -4.29
C VAL A 23 3.47 -8.58 -3.11
N PHE A 24 4.29 -8.48 -2.07
CA PHE A 24 4.09 -9.17 -0.82
C PHE A 24 3.53 -8.17 0.20
N TRP A 25 2.98 -8.65 1.30
CA TRP A 25 2.50 -7.77 2.35
C TRP A 25 2.74 -8.37 3.73
N THR A 26 2.81 -7.49 4.73
CA THR A 26 2.87 -7.88 6.13
C THR A 26 2.14 -6.85 6.98
N THR A 27 1.53 -7.31 8.07
CA THR A 27 0.99 -6.45 9.13
C THR A 27 1.90 -6.41 10.35
N ASP A 28 2.98 -7.20 10.33
CA ASP A 28 3.98 -7.24 11.39
C ASP A 28 5.06 -6.18 11.14
N PHE A 29 5.07 -5.17 12.00
CA PHE A 29 6.02 -4.07 11.95
C PHE A 29 7.46 -4.51 12.23
N LYS A 30 7.69 -5.55 13.04
CA LYS A 30 9.03 -6.07 13.33
C LYS A 30 9.59 -6.75 12.08
N ILE A 31 8.81 -7.62 11.45
CA ILE A 31 9.17 -8.26 10.18
C ILE A 31 9.46 -7.21 9.12
N TRP A 32 8.58 -6.22 8.98
CA TRP A 32 8.79 -5.10 8.07
C TRP A 32 10.12 -4.38 8.27
N LYS A 33 10.44 -4.06 9.53
CA LYS A 33 11.67 -3.37 9.91
C LYS A 33 12.90 -4.20 9.59
N GLN A 34 12.84 -5.51 9.84
CA GLN A 34 13.94 -6.45 9.54
C GLN A 34 14.20 -6.59 8.03
N LEU A 35 13.15 -6.49 7.21
CA LEU A 35 13.26 -6.61 5.75
C LEU A 35 13.83 -5.35 5.06
N GLY A 36 14.31 -4.37 5.82
CA GLY A 36 14.91 -3.15 5.29
C GLY A 36 13.93 -2.00 5.08
N GLY A 37 12.71 -2.08 5.64
CA GLY A 37 11.68 -1.03 5.63
C GLY A 37 12.04 0.26 6.40
N ILE A 38 13.32 0.54 6.63
CA ILE A 38 13.80 1.68 7.39
C ILE A 38 14.27 2.78 6.42
N LYS A 39 13.38 3.74 6.14
CA LYS A 39 13.83 5.14 6.07
C LYS A 39 13.93 5.65 7.51
N ILE A 40 15.03 6.33 7.83
CA ILE A 40 15.25 6.94 9.14
C ILE A 40 13.99 7.77 9.50
N ARG A 41 13.39 7.52 10.68
CA ARG A 41 12.10 8.08 11.21
C ARG A 41 10.79 7.30 10.97
N PHE A 42 10.82 6.00 10.67
CA PHE A 42 9.59 5.19 10.59
C PHE A 42 9.00 4.87 11.99
N ASN A 43 7.88 5.50 12.36
CA ASN A 43 7.15 5.25 13.62
C ASN A 43 5.78 4.59 13.34
N SER A 44 5.56 3.36 13.82
CA SER A 44 4.32 2.61 13.64
C SER A 44 3.07 3.33 14.17
N LYS A 45 3.21 4.30 15.08
CA LYS A 45 2.09 5.08 15.61
C LYS A 45 1.62 6.20 14.67
N GLN A 46 2.43 6.56 13.67
CA GLN A 46 2.16 7.68 12.76
C GLN A 46 1.82 7.23 11.33
N VAL A 47 2.08 5.96 10.99
CA VAL A 47 2.02 5.46 9.61
C VAL A 47 0.83 4.52 9.41
N TRP A 48 0.06 4.76 8.35
CA TRP A 48 -1.10 3.95 7.93
C TRP A 48 -0.70 2.72 7.11
N GLY A 49 0.31 2.88 6.25
CA GLY A 49 0.96 1.83 5.47
C GLY A 49 2.32 2.32 4.95
N SER A 50 3.11 1.41 4.39
CA SER A 50 4.35 1.77 3.69
C SER A 50 4.79 0.70 2.71
N ILE A 51 5.60 1.06 1.72
CA ILE A 51 6.20 0.13 0.77
C ILE A 51 7.74 0.10 0.87
N HIS A 52 8.30 -1.12 0.95
CA HIS A 52 9.71 -1.37 0.75
C HIS A 52 9.92 -1.65 -0.74
N THR A 53 10.15 -0.58 -1.51
CA THR A 53 10.17 -0.63 -2.97
C THR A 53 11.17 -1.61 -3.58
N PRO A 54 12.37 -1.88 -3.01
CA PRO A 54 13.29 -2.87 -3.58
C PRO A 54 12.72 -4.28 -3.59
N GLN A 55 12.01 -4.69 -2.53
CA GLN A 55 11.45 -6.04 -2.39
C GLN A 55 9.95 -6.11 -2.70
N ASN A 56 9.30 -4.96 -2.95
CA ASN A 56 7.86 -4.84 -3.19
C ASN A 56 7.00 -5.44 -2.08
N ILE A 57 7.45 -5.28 -0.85
CA ILE A 57 6.68 -5.68 0.33
C ILE A 57 5.89 -4.46 0.77
N VAL A 58 4.62 -4.62 1.11
CA VAL A 58 3.75 -3.58 1.66
C VAL A 58 3.51 -3.86 3.14
N PHE A 59 3.84 -2.90 3.99
CA PHE A 59 3.41 -2.90 5.39
C PHE A 59 2.05 -2.25 5.51
N ILE A 60 1.16 -2.91 6.25
CA ILE A 60 -0.20 -2.45 6.49
C ILE A 60 -0.42 -2.35 7.99
N ASN A 61 -0.74 -1.16 8.48
CA ASN A 61 -1.01 -0.97 9.89
C ASN A 61 -2.48 -1.19 10.23
N LEU A 62 -2.83 -2.40 10.64
CA LEU A 62 -4.21 -2.73 11.03
C LEU A 62 -4.72 -1.94 12.25
N LYS A 63 -3.84 -1.33 13.05
CA LYS A 63 -4.27 -0.47 14.18
C LYS A 63 -4.73 0.91 13.74
N LYS A 64 -4.37 1.34 12.52
CA LYS A 64 -4.72 2.64 11.94
C LYS A 64 -5.81 2.56 10.89
N ASN A 65 -5.93 1.41 10.24
CA ASN A 65 -7.00 1.12 9.30
C ASN A 65 -8.15 0.44 10.06
N GLY A 66 -9.12 1.23 10.51
CA GLY A 66 -10.26 0.77 11.28
C GLY A 66 -11.37 0.18 10.42
N THR A 67 -11.45 0.55 9.14
CA THR A 67 -12.46 0.06 8.19
C THR A 67 -11.83 -0.65 6.99
N GLN A 68 -12.64 -1.44 6.26
CA GLN A 68 -12.22 -2.04 4.99
C GLN A 68 -11.94 -0.99 3.91
N GLU A 69 -12.65 0.13 3.93
CA GLU A 69 -12.45 1.23 2.97
C GLU A 69 -11.09 1.91 3.19
N GLU A 70 -10.76 2.27 4.43
CA GLU A 70 -9.46 2.84 4.79
C GLU A 70 -8.32 1.89 4.43
N LEU A 71 -8.53 0.59 4.70
CA LEU A 71 -7.58 -0.46 4.38
C LEU A 71 -7.36 -0.60 2.87
N GLU A 72 -8.43 -0.55 2.07
CA GLU A 72 -8.33 -0.56 0.60
C GLU A 72 -7.61 0.68 0.08
N ASP A 73 -7.89 1.86 0.61
CA ASP A 73 -7.24 3.11 0.21
C ASP A 73 -5.73 3.10 0.52
N THR A 74 -5.36 2.61 1.71
CA THR A 74 -3.96 2.42 2.07
C THR A 74 -3.27 1.44 1.11
N ILE A 75 -3.92 0.31 0.77
CA ILE A 75 -3.36 -0.65 -0.19
C ILE A 75 -3.16 0.00 -1.57
N ILE A 76 -4.14 0.75 -2.07
CA ILE A 76 -4.05 1.45 -3.36
C ILE A 76 -2.88 2.42 -3.34
N HIS A 77 -2.74 3.22 -2.29
CA HIS A 77 -1.65 4.19 -2.12
C HIS A 77 -0.28 3.50 -2.22
N GLU A 78 -0.06 2.43 -1.45
CA GLU A 78 1.21 1.72 -1.45
C GLU A 78 1.50 1.00 -2.78
N LEU A 79 0.48 0.45 -3.44
CA LEU A 79 0.62 -0.14 -4.78
C LEU A 79 1.02 0.90 -5.85
N ILE A 80 0.54 2.13 -5.72
CA ILE A 80 0.92 3.23 -6.61
C ILE A 80 2.39 3.62 -6.36
N HIS A 81 2.84 3.64 -5.12
CA HIS A 81 4.27 3.77 -4.81
C HIS A 81 5.09 2.61 -5.39
N ALA A 82 4.55 1.38 -5.38
CA ALA A 82 5.18 0.24 -6.04
C ALA A 82 5.31 0.47 -7.54
N LYS A 83 4.25 0.97 -8.19
CA LYS A 83 4.23 1.20 -9.64
C LYS A 83 5.16 2.33 -10.05
N TYR A 84 5.28 3.38 -9.24
CA TYR A 84 6.04 4.58 -9.56
C TYR A 84 7.03 4.98 -8.45
N PRO A 85 8.05 4.17 -8.17
CA PRO A 85 8.95 4.37 -7.03
C PRO A 85 9.79 5.66 -7.10
N LYS A 86 9.89 6.28 -8.27
CA LYS A 86 10.65 7.52 -8.53
C LYS A 86 9.79 8.78 -8.58
N LEU A 87 8.45 8.66 -8.49
CA LEU A 87 7.58 9.83 -8.49
C LEU A 87 7.52 10.47 -7.10
N SER A 88 7.45 11.80 -7.08
CA SER A 88 7.24 12.53 -5.84
C SER A 88 5.82 12.35 -5.32
N GLU A 89 5.66 12.52 -4.00
CA GLU A 89 4.38 12.42 -3.30
C GLU A 89 3.27 13.25 -3.95
N LYS A 90 3.59 14.47 -4.39
CA LYS A 90 2.65 15.37 -5.07
C LYS A 90 2.10 14.75 -6.38
N LYS A 91 2.98 14.20 -7.21
CA LYS A 91 2.59 13.56 -8.48
C LYS A 91 1.85 12.23 -8.25
N LEU A 92 2.15 11.55 -7.15
CA LEU A 92 1.44 10.34 -6.76
C LEU A 92 0.01 10.65 -6.31
N LYS A 93 -0.21 11.71 -5.52
CA LYS A 93 -1.55 12.17 -5.14
C LYS A 93 -2.43 12.47 -6.34
N GLU A 94 -1.91 13.15 -7.37
CA GLU A 94 -2.66 13.41 -8.61
C GLU A 94 -3.09 12.12 -9.31
N LYS A 95 -2.26 11.08 -9.30
CA LYS A 95 -2.61 9.75 -9.84
C LYS A 95 -3.63 9.03 -8.98
N ILE A 96 -3.49 9.11 -7.65
CA ILE A 96 -4.46 8.54 -6.69
C ILE A 96 -5.85 9.12 -6.96
N VAL A 97 -5.99 10.45 -7.04
CA VAL A 97 -7.28 11.11 -7.30
C VAL A 97 -7.96 10.59 -8.57
N ARG A 98 -7.19 10.32 -9.63
CA ARG A 98 -7.74 9.72 -10.87
C ARG A 98 -8.23 8.30 -10.64
N ILE A 99 -7.54 7.52 -9.82
CA ILE A 99 -7.90 6.14 -9.49
C ILE A 99 -9.09 6.10 -8.54
N THR A 100 -9.21 7.01 -7.58
CA THR A 100 -10.38 7.09 -6.69
C THR A 100 -11.64 7.44 -7.48
N LYS A 101 -11.54 8.32 -8.49
CA LYS A 101 -12.67 8.56 -9.40
C LYS A 101 -13.12 7.29 -10.13
N ILE A 102 -12.19 6.40 -10.50
CA ILE A 102 -12.52 5.10 -11.08
C ILE A 102 -13.12 4.16 -10.02
N LYS A 103 -12.62 4.17 -8.78
CA LYS A 103 -13.14 3.35 -7.67
C LYS A 103 -14.63 3.60 -7.40
N TYR A 104 -15.06 4.87 -7.44
CA TYR A 104 -16.43 5.28 -7.14
C TYR A 104 -17.31 5.44 -8.39
N ALA A 105 -16.83 5.04 -9.56
CA ALA A 105 -17.61 5.01 -10.80
C ALA A 105 -18.15 3.61 -11.14
N ASP A 106 -17.73 2.60 -10.39
CA ASP A 106 -18.24 1.21 -10.39
C ASP A 106 -19.22 1.02 -9.20
#